data_AF-A0A074J1Z9-F1
#
_entry.id   AF-A0A074J1Z9-F1
#
_cell.length_a   1.000
_cell.length_b   1.000
_cell.length_c   1.000
_cell.angle_alpha   90.00
_cell.angle_beta   90.00
_cell.angle_gamma   90.00
#
_symmetry.space_group_name_H-M   'P 1'
#
loop_
_entity.id
_entity.type
_entity.pdbx_description
1 polymer ?
#
loop_
_entity_poly.entity_id
_entity_poly.type
_entity_poly.pdbx_seq_one_letter_code
_entity_poly.pdbx_strand_id
1 'polypeptide(L)'
;MRHLLLTIPLIVASLATSAQGKNANIVVPKGTVALHCEFRTGYLSNSTPGTVDIYREPGADWQVMDPFLAYFKKPPQQVEILVDNPKRTTYGWTVKRVSSDANKFATLVNFRLTLIKATRQASIAVQPVGFRSETAWGRCLPLHTF
;
A
#
# COMPACT_ATOMS: atom_id res chain seq x y z
N MET A 1 67.16 -25.49 2.94
CA MET A 1 67.27 -24.04 2.68
C MET A 1 65.93 -23.40 2.98
N ARG A 2 65.88 -22.53 4.00
CA ARG A 2 64.77 -21.64 4.32
C ARG A 2 64.71 -20.54 3.27
N HIS A 3 63.54 -20.23 2.71
CA HIS A 3 63.16 -18.85 2.42
C HIS A 3 61.66 -18.65 2.68
N LEU A 4 61.41 -17.73 3.60
CA LEU A 4 60.14 -17.04 3.89
C LEU A 4 59.60 -16.33 2.63
N LEU A 5 58.32 -15.95 2.72
CA LEU A 5 57.66 -14.69 2.30
C LEU A 5 56.26 -15.04 1.74
N LEU A 6 55.16 -14.34 1.99
CA LEU A 6 54.79 -13.34 2.98
C LEU A 6 53.23 -13.31 2.92
N THR A 7 52.56 -13.47 4.04
CA THR A 7 51.09 -13.43 4.16
C THR A 7 50.57 -12.00 4.11
N ILE A 8 49.56 -11.72 3.27
CA ILE A 8 48.69 -10.54 3.42
C ILE A 8 47.24 -10.94 3.14
N PRO A 9 46.38 -11.13 4.16
CA PRO A 9 44.95 -11.04 3.97
C PRO A 9 44.52 -9.58 4.14
N LEU A 10 44.10 -8.94 3.05
CA LEU A 10 43.48 -7.62 3.07
C LEU A 10 42.04 -7.78 3.61
N ILE A 11 41.88 -7.72 4.93
CA ILE A 11 40.55 -7.70 5.56
C ILE A 11 40.00 -6.29 5.44
N VAL A 12 39.23 -6.02 4.38
CA VAL A 12 38.36 -4.85 4.32
C VAL A 12 37.11 -5.19 5.12
N ALA A 13 37.14 -4.90 6.43
CA ALA A 13 35.95 -4.88 7.25
C ALA A 13 35.08 -3.70 6.82
N SER A 14 34.18 -3.93 5.87
CA SER A 14 33.11 -3.00 5.56
C SER A 14 32.28 -2.83 6.83
N LEU A 15 32.41 -1.67 7.47
CA LEU A 15 31.52 -1.22 8.53
C LEU A 15 30.10 -1.32 8.00
N ALA A 16 29.40 -2.38 8.39
CA ALA A 16 27.96 -2.45 8.31
C ALA A 16 27.45 -1.38 9.26
N THR A 17 27.32 -0.15 8.77
CA THR A 17 26.55 0.89 9.42
C THR A 17 25.12 0.37 9.43
N SER A 18 24.75 -0.33 10.50
CA SER A 18 23.37 -0.54 10.86
C SER A 18 22.78 0.85 11.00
N ALA A 19 22.08 1.30 9.94
CA ALA A 19 21.17 2.41 10.01
C ALA A 19 20.06 1.99 10.99
N GLN A 20 20.34 2.14 12.28
CA GLN A 20 19.33 2.17 13.32
C GLN A 20 18.41 3.31 12.92
N GLY A 21 17.26 2.94 12.36
CA GLY A 21 16.19 3.86 12.06
C GLY A 21 15.90 4.65 13.33
N LYS A 22 16.33 5.91 13.35
CA LYS A 22 15.89 6.85 14.37
C LYS A 22 14.37 6.78 14.33
N ASN A 23 13.73 6.56 15.48
CA ASN A 23 12.31 6.78 15.65
C ASN A 23 12.05 8.22 15.20
N ALA A 24 11.70 8.37 13.92
CA ALA A 24 11.30 9.64 13.38
C ALA A 24 10.08 10.01 14.21
N ASN A 25 10.12 11.17 14.85
CA ASN A 25 8.94 11.72 15.48
C ASN A 25 8.00 12.04 14.32
N ILE A 26 7.09 11.11 14.00
CA ILE A 26 6.19 11.26 12.86
C ILE A 26 5.19 12.35 13.24
N VAL A 27 5.42 13.56 12.72
CA VAL A 27 4.50 14.68 12.89
C VAL A 27 3.46 14.59 11.79
N VAL A 28 2.23 14.22 12.15
CA VAL A 28 1.09 14.25 11.22
C VAL A 28 0.53 15.68 11.18
N PRO A 29 0.42 16.32 9.99
CA PRO A 29 -0.13 17.67 9.90
C PRO A 29 -1.56 17.76 10.43
N LYS A 30 -1.86 18.79 11.23
CA LYS A 30 -3.21 19.03 11.77
C LYS A 30 -4.22 19.20 10.63
N GLY A 31 -5.34 18.49 10.72
CA GLY A 31 -6.37 18.48 9.68
C GLY A 31 -6.17 17.40 8.61
N THR A 32 -5.15 16.55 8.76
CA THR A 32 -5.08 15.28 8.04
C THR A 32 -6.35 14.48 8.31
N VAL A 33 -6.91 13.86 7.28
CA VAL A 33 -8.02 12.93 7.39
C VAL A 33 -7.53 11.57 6.94
N ALA A 34 -7.81 10.52 7.71
CA ALA A 34 -7.44 9.16 7.36
C ALA A 34 -8.57 8.17 7.65
N LEU A 35 -8.68 7.15 6.81
CA LEU A 35 -9.61 6.05 6.90
C LEU A 35 -8.81 4.75 6.86
N HIS A 36 -9.00 3.90 7.87
CA HIS A 36 -8.53 2.53 7.86
C HIS A 36 -9.67 1.60 7.47
N CYS A 37 -9.46 0.80 6.43
CA CYS A 37 -10.43 -0.16 5.94
C CYS A 37 -9.92 -1.59 6.13
N GLU A 38 -10.79 -2.45 6.64
CA GLU A 38 -10.55 -3.88 6.77
C GLU A 38 -11.58 -4.65 5.94
N PHE A 39 -11.11 -5.60 5.13
CA PHE A 39 -11.92 -6.41 4.22
C PHE A 39 -11.76 -7.90 4.51
N ARG A 40 -12.88 -8.62 4.44
CA ARG A 40 -12.87 -10.08 4.47
C ARG A 40 -12.55 -10.59 3.07
N THR A 41 -11.30 -11.01 2.87
CA THR A 41 -10.84 -11.61 1.61
C THR A 41 -10.94 -13.13 1.68
N GLY A 42 -11.22 -13.77 0.54
CA GLY A 42 -11.20 -15.23 0.44
C GLY A 42 -9.76 -15.75 0.46
N TYR A 43 -9.56 -16.99 0.93
CA TYR A 43 -8.23 -17.62 0.97
C TYR A 43 -7.50 -17.64 -0.39
N LEU A 44 -8.24 -17.65 -1.50
CA LEU A 44 -7.69 -17.64 -2.87
C LEU A 44 -7.57 -16.23 -3.48
N SER A 45 -7.85 -15.19 -2.70
CA SER A 45 -7.76 -13.80 -3.14
C SER A 45 -6.32 -13.32 -3.02
N ASN A 46 -5.64 -13.22 -4.16
CA ASN A 46 -4.24 -12.80 -4.20
C ASN A 46 -4.07 -11.33 -4.59
N SER A 47 -5.11 -10.71 -5.15
CA SER A 47 -5.05 -9.33 -5.64
C SER A 47 -5.83 -8.34 -4.78
N THR A 48 -6.82 -8.81 -4.03
CA THR A 48 -7.59 -7.95 -3.12
C THR A 48 -6.88 -7.80 -1.79
N PRO A 49 -6.49 -6.57 -1.39
CA PRO A 49 -5.87 -6.37 -0.09
C PRO A 49 -6.88 -6.56 1.04
N GLY A 50 -6.44 -7.19 2.13
CA GLY A 50 -7.24 -7.35 3.35
C GLY A 50 -7.39 -6.05 4.15
N THR A 51 -6.47 -5.11 3.97
CA THR A 51 -6.51 -3.78 4.61
C THR A 51 -6.15 -2.68 3.61
N VAL A 52 -6.73 -1.49 3.77
CA VAL A 52 -6.45 -0.32 2.94
C VAL A 52 -6.49 0.93 3.81
N ASP A 53 -5.44 1.74 3.75
CA ASP A 53 -5.37 3.05 4.39
C ASP A 53 -5.51 4.14 3.33
N ILE A 54 -6.55 4.97 3.45
CA ILE A 54 -6.77 6.13 2.58
C ILE A 54 -6.60 7.38 3.43
N TYR A 55 -5.73 8.30 3.02
CA TYR A 55 -5.44 9.51 3.79
C TYR A 55 -5.29 10.75 2.90
N ARG A 56 -5.47 11.91 3.50
CA ARG A 56 -5.29 13.21 2.85
C ARG A 56 -4.78 14.22 3.86
N GLU A 57 -3.64 14.83 3.57
CA GLU A 57 -3.12 15.97 4.32
C GLU A 57 -3.83 17.27 3.94
N PRO A 58 -3.79 18.32 4.78
CA PRO A 58 -4.39 19.61 4.46
C PRO A 58 -3.85 20.18 3.14
N GLY A 59 -4.74 20.47 2.18
CA GLY A 59 -4.36 21.03 0.88
C GLY A 59 -3.77 20.03 -0.12
N ALA A 60 -3.65 18.74 0.24
CA ALA A 60 -3.14 17.70 -0.64
C ALA A 60 -4.27 16.85 -1.27
N ASP A 61 -3.90 16.06 -2.27
CA ASP A 61 -4.77 15.02 -2.84
C ASP A 61 -4.84 13.79 -1.91
N TRP A 62 -5.93 13.02 -2.04
CA TRP A 62 -6.04 11.74 -1.35
C TRP A 62 -4.98 10.76 -1.86
N GLN A 63 -4.44 9.98 -0.93
CA GLN A 63 -3.46 8.93 -1.18
C GLN A 63 -3.95 7.62 -0.58
N VAL A 64 -3.47 6.50 -1.11
CA VAL A 64 -3.74 5.15 -0.60
C VAL A 64 -2.45 4.37 -0.38
N MET A 65 -2.43 3.61 0.70
CA MET A 65 -1.46 2.57 1.00
C MET A 65 -2.16 1.28 1.36
N ASP A 66 -1.63 0.14 0.90
CA ASP A 66 -2.17 -1.18 1.19
C ASP A 66 -1.10 -2.28 1.02
N PRO A 67 -1.37 -3.52 1.46
CA PRO A 67 -0.45 -4.65 1.26
C PRO A 67 -0.19 -5.02 -0.20
N PHE A 68 -1.09 -4.73 -1.14
CA PHE A 68 -0.88 -4.98 -2.56
C PHE A 68 0.23 -4.07 -3.11
N LEU A 69 0.18 -2.77 -2.78
CA LEU A 69 1.21 -1.81 -3.11
C LEU A 69 2.55 -2.20 -2.47
N ALA A 70 2.53 -2.61 -1.20
CA ALA A 70 3.73 -3.06 -0.50
C ALA A 70 4.36 -4.29 -1.17
N TYR A 71 3.56 -5.31 -1.50
CA TYR A 71 4.02 -6.52 -2.19
C TYR A 71 4.71 -6.20 -3.52
N PHE A 72 4.12 -5.30 -4.32
CA PHE A 72 4.69 -4.87 -5.60
C PHE A 72 5.69 -3.70 -5.49
N LYS A 73 6.10 -3.33 -4.27
CA LYS A 73 7.05 -2.24 -3.99
C LYS A 73 6.64 -0.92 -4.68
N LYS A 74 5.35 -0.63 -4.71
CA LYS A 74 4.79 0.60 -5.27
C LYS A 74 4.74 1.68 -4.18
N PRO A 75 4.98 2.94 -4.52
CA PRO A 75 4.74 4.05 -3.59
C PRO A 75 3.23 4.17 -3.30
N PRO A 76 2.83 5.00 -2.31
CA PRO A 76 1.45 5.43 -2.18
C PRO A 76 0.88 5.90 -3.51
N GLN A 77 -0.38 5.58 -3.78
CA GLN A 77 -1.03 5.97 -5.03
C GLN A 77 -1.99 7.12 -4.79
N GLN A 78 -2.06 8.04 -5.74
CA GLN A 78 -3.08 9.08 -5.73
C GLN A 78 -4.47 8.44 -5.92
N VAL A 79 -5.41 8.91 -5.12
CA VAL A 79 -6.80 8.47 -5.12
C VAL A 79 -7.68 9.56 -5.71
N GLU A 80 -8.52 9.16 -6.65
CA GLU A 80 -9.60 9.97 -7.19
C GLU A 80 -10.91 9.70 -6.44
N ILE A 81 -11.66 10.75 -6.15
CA ILE A 81 -13.05 10.60 -5.67
C ILE A 81 -13.95 10.45 -6.90
N LEU A 82 -14.36 9.22 -7.19
CA LEU A 82 -15.24 8.92 -8.33
C LEU A 82 -16.69 9.31 -8.05
N VAL A 83 -17.13 9.20 -6.80
CA VAL A 83 -18.48 9.58 -6.35
C VAL A 83 -18.37 10.10 -4.93
N ASP A 84 -18.99 11.25 -4.66
CA ASP A 84 -19.25 11.67 -3.28
C ASP A 84 -20.64 12.27 -3.16
N ASN A 85 -21.46 11.66 -2.30
CA ASN A 85 -22.82 12.13 -2.03
C ASN A 85 -23.19 11.87 -0.56
N PRO A 86 -24.37 12.28 -0.08
CA PRO A 86 -24.75 12.09 1.32
C PRO A 86 -24.75 10.62 1.80
N LYS A 87 -24.95 9.66 0.89
CA LYS A 87 -25.03 8.22 1.21
C LYS A 87 -23.66 7.54 1.21
N ARG A 88 -22.80 7.86 0.25
CA ARG A 88 -21.55 7.12 0.00
C ARG A 88 -20.44 7.99 -0.57
N THR A 89 -19.22 7.52 -0.38
CA THR A 89 -18.04 7.99 -1.11
C THR A 89 -17.40 6.80 -1.82
N THR A 90 -17.01 6.98 -3.08
CA THR A 90 -16.30 5.98 -3.87
C THR A 90 -14.94 6.55 -4.25
N TYR A 91 -13.90 5.84 -3.82
CA TYR A 91 -12.49 6.12 -4.08
C TYR A 91 -12.01 5.20 -5.21
N GLY A 92 -11.23 5.74 -6.14
CA GLY A 92 -10.63 5.01 -7.25
C GLY A 92 -9.14 5.28 -7.36
N TRP A 93 -8.37 4.26 -7.69
CA TRP A 93 -6.95 4.41 -8.05
C TRP A 93 -6.55 3.32 -9.04
N THR A 94 -5.42 3.53 -9.71
CA THR A 94 -4.89 2.60 -10.71
C THR A 94 -3.42 2.34 -10.45
N VAL A 95 -3.05 1.06 -10.39
CA VAL A 95 -1.65 0.64 -10.28
C VAL A 95 -1.17 0.17 -11.65
N LYS A 96 -0.09 0.77 -12.15
CA LYS A 96 0.48 0.45 -13.47
C LYS A 96 1.60 -0.59 -13.35
N ARG A 97 1.70 -1.45 -14.37
CA ARG A 97 2.79 -2.40 -14.60
C ARG A 97 3.07 -3.26 -13.36
N VAL A 98 2.19 -4.22 -13.13
CA VAL A 98 2.27 -5.16 -12.03
C VAL A 98 2.70 -6.51 -12.59
N SER A 99 3.78 -7.08 -12.05
CA SER A 99 4.31 -8.39 -12.45
C SER A 99 4.51 -9.26 -11.23
N SER A 100 3.99 -10.48 -11.25
CA SER A 100 4.21 -11.47 -10.19
C SER A 100 5.40 -12.38 -10.53
N ASP A 101 5.97 -13.04 -9.52
CA ASP A 101 7.05 -14.03 -9.69
C ASP A 101 6.64 -15.26 -10.53
N ALA A 102 5.33 -15.50 -10.69
CA ALA A 102 4.78 -16.55 -11.55
C ALA A 102 4.67 -16.14 -13.04
N ASN A 103 5.44 -15.15 -13.50
CA ASN A 103 5.43 -14.61 -14.87
C ASN A 103 4.06 -14.07 -15.36
N LYS A 104 3.15 -13.71 -14.44
CA LYS A 104 1.91 -13.00 -14.78
C LYS A 104 2.16 -11.51 -14.80
N PHE A 105 1.68 -10.84 -15.84
CA PHE A 105 1.83 -9.40 -16.02
C PHE A 105 0.48 -8.74 -16.29
N ALA A 106 0.15 -7.72 -15.50
CA ALA A 106 -0.99 -6.84 -15.73
C ALA A 106 -0.50 -5.43 -16.05
N THR A 107 -0.94 -4.88 -17.19
CA THR A 107 -0.60 -3.51 -17.60
C THR A 107 -1.17 -2.48 -16.62
N LEU A 108 -2.41 -2.72 -16.16
CA LEU A 108 -3.15 -1.90 -15.22
C LEU A 108 -3.91 -2.78 -14.24
N VAL A 109 -4.01 -2.31 -13.00
CA VAL A 109 -4.91 -2.87 -11.99
C VAL A 109 -5.74 -1.73 -11.43
N ASN A 110 -7.04 -1.76 -11.70
CA ASN A 110 -7.98 -0.74 -11.27
C ASN A 110 -8.59 -1.14 -9.92
N PHE A 111 -8.62 -0.21 -9.00
CA PHE A 111 -9.22 -0.39 -7.68
C PHE A 111 -10.40 0.56 -7.52
N ARG A 112 -11.47 0.07 -6.87
CA ARG A 112 -12.62 0.87 -6.48
C ARG A 112 -13.07 0.50 -5.08
N LEU A 113 -12.92 1.43 -4.15
CA LEU A 113 -13.41 1.29 -2.77
C LEU A 113 -14.66 2.16 -2.59
N THR A 114 -15.77 1.58 -2.14
CA THR A 114 -16.99 2.32 -1.82
C THR A 114 -17.29 2.22 -0.34
N LEU A 115 -17.42 3.36 0.32
CA LEU A 115 -17.79 3.50 1.73
C LEU A 115 -19.22 4.04 1.85
N ILE A 116 -20.08 3.32 2.56
CA ILE A 116 -21.39 3.81 2.99
C ILE A 116 -21.21 4.65 4.26
N LYS A 117 -21.50 5.96 4.19
CA LYS A 117 -21.16 6.93 5.23
C LYS A 117 -21.84 6.64 6.57
N ALA A 118 -23.13 6.29 6.54
CA ALA A 118 -23.94 6.07 7.73
C ALA A 118 -23.54 4.82 8.52
N THR A 119 -23.28 3.71 7.82
CA THR A 119 -23.02 2.41 8.47
C THR A 119 -21.54 2.07 8.57
N ARG A 120 -20.68 2.83 7.89
CA ARG A 120 -19.25 2.55 7.71
C ARG A 120 -18.94 1.23 7.02
N GLN A 121 -19.95 0.58 6.43
CA GLN A 121 -19.74 -0.59 5.59
C GLN A 121 -19.01 -0.19 4.32
N ALA A 122 -18.11 -1.04 3.87
CA ALA A 122 -17.31 -0.80 2.69
C ALA A 122 -17.24 -2.04 1.79
N SER A 123 -17.03 -1.80 0.50
CA SER A 123 -16.66 -2.81 -0.48
C SER A 123 -15.47 -2.34 -1.27
N ILE A 124 -14.56 -3.25 -1.61
CA ILE A 124 -13.48 -3.00 -2.55
C ILE A 124 -13.60 -3.95 -3.73
N ALA A 125 -13.42 -3.42 -4.94
CA ALA A 125 -13.33 -4.18 -6.17
C ALA A 125 -11.94 -3.97 -6.78
N VAL A 126 -11.32 -5.05 -7.23
CA VAL A 126 -10.01 -5.07 -7.88
C VAL A 126 -10.15 -5.69 -9.27
N GLN A 127 -9.67 -4.98 -10.28
CA GLN A 127 -9.77 -5.38 -11.68
C GLN A 127 -8.41 -5.25 -12.37
N PRO A 128 -7.60 -6.31 -12.36
CA PRO A 128 -6.41 -6.39 -13.20
C PRO A 128 -6.82 -6.62 -14.66
N VAL A 129 -6.29 -5.82 -15.60
CA VAL A 129 -6.58 -5.97 -17.03
C VAL A 129 -6.07 -7.32 -17.52
N GLY A 130 -6.96 -8.10 -18.15
CA GLY A 130 -6.66 -9.44 -18.66
C GLY A 130 -6.81 -10.57 -17.61
N PHE A 131 -7.23 -10.26 -16.39
CA PHE A 131 -7.47 -11.24 -15.33
C PHE A 131 -8.88 -11.11 -14.74
N ARG A 132 -9.27 -12.10 -13.95
CA ARG A 132 -10.54 -12.10 -13.20
C ARG A 132 -10.57 -10.95 -12.20
N SER A 133 -11.72 -10.27 -12.11
CA SER A 133 -11.98 -9.28 -11.07
C SER A 133 -12.34 -9.95 -9.74
N GLU A 134 -11.94 -9.30 -8.66
CA GLU A 134 -12.22 -9.73 -7.29
C GLU A 134 -12.97 -8.63 -6.54
N THR A 135 -13.75 -9.02 -5.53
CA THR A 135 -14.48 -8.08 -4.67
C THR A 135 -14.48 -8.61 -3.25
N ALA A 136 -14.30 -7.72 -2.28
CA ALA A 136 -14.39 -8.02 -0.87
C ALA A 136 -15.25 -6.98 -0.15
N TRP A 137 -15.81 -7.37 0.99
CA TRP A 137 -16.66 -6.54 1.83
C TRP A 137 -16.08 -6.43 3.23
N GLY A 138 -16.35 -5.30 3.87
CA GLY A 138 -15.71 -4.94 5.11
C GLY A 138 -16.23 -3.63 5.68
N ARG A 139 -15.37 -2.92 6.39
CA ARG A 139 -15.69 -1.66 7.04
C ARG A 139 -14.53 -0.69 6.92
N CYS A 140 -14.84 0.60 6.89
CA CYS A 140 -13.82 1.65 7.02
C CYS A 140 -14.14 2.55 8.21
N LEU A 141 -13.16 2.73 9.08
CA LEU A 141 -13.25 3.58 10.25
C LEU A 141 -12.31 4.77 10.09
N PRO A 142 -12.72 5.98 10.52
CA PRO A 142 -11.77 7.08 10.68
C PRO A 142 -10.66 6.65 11.62
N LEU A 143 -9.41 6.86 11.21
CA LEU A 143 -8.31 6.87 12.16
C LEU A 143 -8.42 8.16 12.96
N HIS A 144 -8.33 8.08 14.28
CA HIS A 144 -8.29 9.28 15.11
C HIS A 144 -7.06 10.11 14.71
N THR A 145 -7.31 11.23 14.03
CA THR A 145 -6.29 12.19 13.64
C THR A 145 -6.12 13.20 14.78
N PHE A 146 -4.87 13.43 15.17
CA PHE A 146 -4.43 14.27 16.28
C PHE A 146 -4.70 15.77 16.07
#